data_AF-A0A3L7UCK2-F1
#
_entry.id   AF-A0A3L7UCK2-F1
#
_cell.length_a   1.000
_cell.length_b   1.000
_cell.length_c   1.000
_cell.angle_alpha   90.00
_cell.angle_beta   90.00
_cell.angle_gamma   90.00
#
_symmetry.space_group_name_H-M   'P 1'
#
loop_
_entity.id
_entity.type
_entity.pdbx_description
1 polymer ?
#
loop_
_entity_poly.entity_id
_entity_poly.type
_entity_poly.pdbx_seq_one_letter_code
_entity_poly.pdbx_strand_id
1 'polypeptide(L)'
;MSTFKRIHDSETTSLPAEMQELLRVIDASSGPEKVGLAAAYDRVAESILRRRRILNLVQESLSQLRLDVKYLMFDLETTRRERDQLQSQLEENDRGF
;
A
#
# COMPACT_ATOMS: atom_id res chain seq x y z
N MET A 1 -18.55 4.74 3.74
CA MET A 1 -18.31 5.34 2.41
C MET A 1 -17.18 4.59 1.75
N SER A 2 -17.51 3.82 0.71
CA SER A 2 -16.64 2.92 -0.03
C SER A 2 -16.32 3.53 -1.39
N THR A 3 -15.08 3.93 -1.67
CA THR A 3 -14.62 4.32 -3.04
C THR A 3 -13.10 4.52 -3.15
N PHE A 4 -12.27 3.55 -2.75
CA PHE A 4 -10.83 3.55 -3.13
C PHE A 4 -10.30 2.21 -3.66
N LYS A 5 -11.14 1.18 -3.79
CA LYS A 5 -10.70 -0.19 -4.14
C LYS A 5 -10.85 -0.56 -5.62
N ARG A 6 -10.61 0.34 -6.59
CA ARG A 6 -10.85 -0.02 -8.02
C ARG A 6 -9.75 0.24 -9.03
N ILE A 7 -8.59 0.78 -8.66
CA ILE A 7 -7.58 1.15 -9.67
C ILE A 7 -6.32 0.25 -9.66
N HIS A 8 -6.01 -0.47 -8.57
CA HIS A 8 -4.71 -1.16 -8.45
C HIS A 8 -4.69 -2.68 -8.70
N ASP A 9 -5.83 -3.34 -8.87
CA ASP A 9 -5.87 -4.82 -8.81
C ASP A 9 -5.48 -5.54 -10.12
N SER A 10 -5.48 -4.86 -11.27
CA SER A 10 -5.32 -5.54 -12.58
C SER A 10 -3.86 -5.65 -13.07
N GLU A 11 -2.93 -4.81 -12.61
CA GLU A 11 -1.54 -4.80 -13.13
C GLU A 11 -0.52 -5.56 -12.26
N THR A 12 -0.88 -5.87 -11.01
CA THR A 12 0.08 -6.30 -9.98
C THR A 12 0.49 -7.77 -10.05
N THR A 13 -0.26 -8.60 -10.80
CA THR A 13 0.00 -10.04 -10.90
C THR A 13 0.78 -10.43 -12.16
N SER A 14 0.88 -9.54 -13.15
CA SER A 14 1.62 -9.83 -14.38
C SER A 14 3.12 -9.74 -14.16
N LEU A 15 3.90 -10.66 -14.74
CA LEU A 15 5.35 -10.52 -14.78
C LEU A 15 5.74 -9.35 -15.68
N PRO A 16 6.88 -8.66 -15.42
CA PRO A 16 7.40 -7.62 -16.30
C PRO A 16 7.53 -8.09 -17.75
N ALA A 17 7.40 -7.16 -18.71
CA ALA A 17 7.42 -7.48 -20.13
C ALA A 17 8.71 -8.22 -20.54
N GLU A 18 9.83 -7.85 -19.92
CA GLU A 18 11.15 -8.44 -20.13
C GLU A 18 11.20 -9.91 -19.67
N MET A 19 10.50 -10.24 -18.58
CA MET A 19 10.38 -11.63 -18.11
C MET A 19 9.51 -12.45 -19.08
N GLN A 20 8.42 -11.85 -19.58
CA GLN A 20 7.57 -12.51 -20.58
C GLN A 20 8.32 -12.75 -21.90
N GLU A 21 9.16 -11.80 -22.33
CA GLU A 21 10.02 -11.96 -23.49
C GLU A 21 11.06 -13.06 -23.26
N LEU A 22 11.71 -13.08 -22.10
CA LEU A 22 12.66 -14.12 -21.73
C LEU A 22 12.03 -15.52 -21.75
N LEU A 23 10.80 -15.66 -21.24
CA LEU A 23 10.07 -16.93 -21.30
C LEU A 23 9.87 -17.41 -22.74
N ARG A 24 9.51 -16.52 -23.67
CA ARG A 24 9.36 -16.88 -25.10
C ARG A 24 10.66 -17.38 -25.70
N VAL A 25 11.79 -16.77 -25.34
CA VAL A 25 13.12 -17.20 -25.81
C VAL A 25 13.47 -18.58 -25.23
N ILE A 26 13.20 -18.82 -23.95
CA ILE A 26 13.39 -20.13 -23.31
C ILE A 26 12.50 -21.19 -23.98
N ASP A 27 11.25 -20.87 -24.26
CA ASP A 27 10.31 -21.78 -24.91
C ASP A 27 10.69 -22.11 -26.36
N ALA A 28 11.25 -21.15 -27.09
CA ALA A 28 11.77 -21.35 -28.45
C ALA A 28 13.08 -22.16 -28.48
N SER A 29 13.83 -22.18 -27.36
CA SER A 29 15.06 -22.95 -27.27
C SER A 29 14.80 -24.46 -27.26
N SER A 30 15.77 -25.22 -27.79
CA SER A 30 15.79 -26.68 -27.77
C SER A 30 17.11 -27.15 -27.16
N GLY A 31 17.08 -28.28 -26.45
CA GLY A 31 18.27 -28.88 -25.85
C GLY A 31 18.06 -29.28 -24.38
N PRO A 32 19.00 -30.07 -23.81
CA PRO A 32 18.90 -30.57 -22.44
C PRO A 32 18.96 -29.45 -21.40
N GLU A 33 19.58 -28.31 -21.71
CA GLU A 33 19.70 -27.16 -20.80
C GLU A 33 18.37 -26.41 -20.58
N LYS A 34 17.40 -26.56 -21.51
CA LYS A 34 16.10 -25.88 -21.42
C LYS A 34 15.39 -26.14 -20.10
N VAL A 35 15.43 -27.38 -19.62
CA VAL A 35 14.77 -27.78 -18.36
C VAL A 35 15.39 -27.04 -17.18
N GLY A 36 16.71 -26.92 -17.13
CA GLY A 36 17.41 -26.19 -16.07
C GLY A 36 17.13 -24.69 -16.12
N LEU A 37 17.10 -24.12 -17.33
CA LEU A 37 16.84 -22.70 -17.54
C LEU A 37 15.38 -22.32 -17.20
N ALA A 38 14.41 -23.14 -17.60
CA ALA A 38 13.01 -22.97 -17.23
C ALA A 38 12.82 -23.02 -15.71
N ALA A 39 13.43 -24.01 -15.04
CA ALA A 39 13.37 -24.09 -13.58
C ALA A 39 14.02 -22.89 -12.87
N ALA A 40 15.09 -22.32 -13.43
CA ALA A 40 15.71 -21.11 -12.91
C ALA A 40 14.81 -19.88 -13.13
N TYR A 41 14.20 -19.77 -14.31
CA TYR A 41 13.24 -18.72 -14.65
C TYR A 41 12.05 -18.72 -13.67
N ASP A 42 11.45 -19.89 -13.42
CA ASP A 42 10.29 -20.02 -12.53
C ASP A 42 10.59 -19.52 -11.11
N ARG A 43 11.76 -19.86 -10.57
CA ARG A 43 12.19 -19.36 -9.25
C ARG A 43 12.34 -17.84 -9.21
N VAL A 44 12.84 -17.24 -10.28
CA VAL A 44 12.99 -15.77 -10.39
C VAL A 44 11.61 -15.12 -10.52
N ALA A 45 10.75 -15.65 -11.39
CA ALA A 45 9.38 -15.18 -11.57
C ALA A 45 8.60 -15.21 -10.25
N GLU A 46 8.65 -16.33 -9.52
CA GLU A 46 8.02 -16.47 -8.21
C GLU A 46 8.57 -15.46 -7.19
N SER A 47 9.89 -15.29 -7.13
CA SER A 47 10.55 -14.31 -6.24
C SER A 47 10.09 -12.88 -6.53
N ILE A 48 9.98 -12.50 -7.81
CA ILE A 48 9.50 -11.17 -8.23
C ILE A 48 8.03 -10.98 -7.80
N LEU A 49 7.16 -11.94 -8.10
CA LEU A 49 5.74 -11.87 -7.74
C LEU A 49 5.56 -11.79 -6.21
N ARG A 50 6.32 -12.59 -5.45
CA ARG A 50 6.30 -12.55 -3.98
C ARG A 50 6.73 -11.18 -3.45
N ARG A 51 7.81 -10.61 -3.97
CA ARG A 51 8.29 -9.27 -3.57
C ARG A 51 7.26 -8.19 -3.89
N ARG A 52 6.64 -8.23 -5.07
CA ARG A 52 5.56 -7.29 -5.43
C ARG A 52 4.36 -7.41 -4.48
N ARG A 53 3.93 -8.63 -4.14
CA ARG A 53 2.86 -8.84 -3.16
C ARG A 53 3.19 -8.23 -1.80
N ILE A 54 4.42 -8.42 -1.31
CA ILE A 54 4.88 -7.84 -0.04
C ILE A 54 4.85 -6.31 -0.12
N LEU A 55 5.39 -5.73 -1.20
CA LEU A 55 5.41 -4.28 -1.38
C LEU A 55 3.99 -3.69 -1.44
N ASN A 56 3.06 -4.34 -2.13
CA ASN A 56 1.67 -3.92 -2.17
C ASN A 56 1.04 -3.93 -0.78
N LEU A 57 1.23 -5.00 0.00
CA LEU A 57 0.70 -5.09 1.36
C LEU A 57 1.28 -4.00 2.27
N VAL A 58 2.56 -3.70 2.13
CA VAL A 58 3.21 -2.59 2.86
C VAL A 58 2.63 -1.25 2.43
N GLN A 59 2.44 -1.01 1.12
CA GLN A 59 1.84 0.21 0.61
C GLN A 59 0.40 0.41 1.08
N GLU A 60 -0.40 -0.66 1.13
CA GLU A 60 -1.76 -0.65 1.67
C GLU A 60 -1.75 -0.30 3.15
N SER A 61 -0.87 -0.94 3.93
CA SER A 61 -0.74 -0.71 5.37
C SER A 61 -0.29 0.71 5.69
N LEU A 62 0.66 1.26 4.93
CA LEU A 62 1.09 2.66 5.05
C LEU A 62 -0.01 3.64 4.64
N SER A 63 -0.79 3.30 3.61
CA SER A 63 -1.93 4.13 3.18
C SER A 63 -3.02 4.18 4.24
N GLN A 64 -3.30 3.05 4.90
CA GLN A 64 -4.21 2.97 6.03
C GLN A 64 -3.69 3.78 7.22
N LEU A 65 -2.43 3.56 7.63
CA LEU A 65 -1.82 4.31 8.74
C LEU A 65 -1.86 5.82 8.49
N ARG A 66 -1.58 6.27 7.27
CA ARG A 66 -1.67 7.68 6.89
C ARG A 66 -3.07 8.24 7.07
N LEU A 67 -4.10 7.44 6.78
CA LEU A 67 -5.49 7.84 7.01
C LEU A 67 -5.81 7.91 8.50
N ASP A 68 -5.36 6.91 9.27
CA ASP A 68 -5.56 6.86 10.73
C ASP A 68 -4.93 8.08 11.42
N VAL A 69 -3.73 8.48 11.00
CA VAL A 69 -3.07 9.70 11.50
C VAL A 69 -3.89 10.96 11.17
N LYS A 70 -4.52 11.03 9.99
CA LYS A 70 -5.39 12.18 9.66
C LYS A 70 -6.61 12.25 10.57
N TYR A 71 -7.21 11.10 10.90
CA TYR A 71 -8.34 11.06 11.83
C TYR A 71 -7.93 11.46 13.24
N LEU A 72 -6.80 10.94 13.74
CA LEU A 72 -6.28 11.33 15.06
C LEU A 72 -6.00 12.83 15.16
N MET A 73 -5.42 13.43 14.12
CA MET A 73 -5.16 14.88 14.08
C MET A 73 -6.46 15.69 14.07
N PHE A 74 -7.48 15.24 13.34
CA PHE A 74 -8.79 15.88 13.31
C PHE A 74 -9.49 15.82 14.67
N ASP A 75 -9.50 14.66 15.31
CA ASP A 75 -10.09 14.48 16.64
C ASP A 75 -9.34 15.32 17.69
N LEU A 76 -8.00 15.38 17.60
CA LEU A 76 -7.17 16.23 18.46
C LEU A 76 -7.50 17.73 18.28
N GLU A 77 -7.70 18.19 17.05
CA GLU A 77 -8.05 19.57 16.78
C GLU A 77 -9.45 19.91 17.32
N THR A 78 -10.40 18.98 17.16
CA THR A 78 -11.77 19.13 17.69
C THR A 78 -11.76 19.24 19.21
N THR A 79 -11.10 18.30 19.89
CA THR A 79 -10.98 18.32 21.37
C THR A 79 -10.23 19.55 21.89
N ARG A 80 -9.21 20.03 21.18
CA ARG A 80 -8.54 21.29 21.52
C ARG A 80 -9.47 22.49 21.44
N ARG A 81 -10.24 22.61 20.35
CA ARG A 81 -11.23 23.69 20.18
C ARG A 81 -12.30 23.66 21.25
N GLU A 82 -12.84 22.49 21.57
CA GLU A 82 -13.82 22.32 22.64
C GLU A 82 -13.25 22.75 24.00
N ARG A 83 -12.02 22.33 24.31
CA ARG A 83 -11.32 22.74 25.54
C ARG A 83 -11.13 24.26 25.59
N ASP A 84 -10.68 24.87 24.50
CA ASP A 84 -10.46 26.32 24.43
C ASP A 84 -11.77 27.10 24.63
N GLN A 85 -12.87 26.62 24.05
CA GLN A 85 -14.20 27.21 24.24
C GLN A 85 -14.68 27.12 25.69
N LEU A 86 -14.54 25.95 26.32
CA LEU A 86 -14.91 25.74 27.72
C LEU A 86 -14.06 26.60 28.66
N GLN A 87 -12.75 26.71 28.39
CA GLN A 87 -11.85 27.55 29.17
C GLN A 87 -12.25 29.03 29.08
N SER A 88 -12.58 29.52 27.88
CA SER A 88 -13.07 30.90 27.70
C SER A 88 -14.36 31.17 28.47
N GLN A 89 -15.30 30.22 28.48
CA GLN A 89 -16.56 30.35 29.22
C GLN A 89 -16.34 30.41 30.74
N LEU A 90 -15.40 29.61 31.28
CA LEU A 90 -15.04 29.66 32.69
C LEU A 90 -14.41 31.00 33.06
N GLU A 91 -13.48 31.50 32.25
CA GLU A 91 -12.84 32.80 32.48
C GLU A 91 -13.83 33.98 32.41
N GLU A 92 -14.81 33.92 31.51
CA GLU A 92 -15.90 34.91 31.46
C GLU A 92 -16.79 34.88 32.70
N ASN A 93 -17.12 33.68 33.17
CA ASN A 93 -17.96 33.50 34.35
C ASN A 93 -17.24 33.97 35.63
N ASP A 94 -15.94 33.71 35.78
CA ASP A 94 -15.13 34.18 36.90
C ASP A 94 -14.96 35.71 36.92
N ARG A 95 -14.96 36.38 35.75
CA ARG A 95 -14.92 37.86 35.64
C ARG A 95 -16.29 38.52 35.85
N GLY A 96 -17.37 37.74 35.88
CA GLY A 96 -18.75 38.20 36.06
C GLY A 96 -19.21 38.33 37.52
N PHE A 97 -18.33 38.06 38.49
CA PHE A 97 -18.56 38.22 39.93
C PHE A 97 -17.75 39.37 40.54
#